data_AF-A0A2T3WA94-F1
#
_entry.id   AF-A0A2T3WA94-F1
#
_cell.length_a   1.000
_cell.length_b   1.000
_cell.length_c   1.000
_cell.angle_alpha   90.00
_cell.angle_beta   90.00
_cell.angle_gamma   90.00
#
_symmetry.space_group_name_H-M   'P 1'
#
loop_
_entity.id
_entity.type
_entity.pdbx_description
1 polymer ?
#
loop_
_entity_poly.entity_id
_entity_poly.type
_entity_poly.pdbx_seq_one_letter_code
_entity_poly.pdbx_strand_id
1 'polypeptide(L)'
;MDTLKKAGAMLAHLELFHRMLDLRGLLQLAAHMEERGDRVTLISPGSITLIGAEMHSDAQVTTAKGAVIEAATAYRVLQGLKGHEAPEYAVTREELGALNARAVAELGESDALRAFEATLTRISAAPGAPTEPAGERPGRGRRAAEPEAGSEQPAA
;
A
#
# COMPACT_ATOMS: atom_id res chain seq x y z
N MET A 1 -10.69 -17.42 10.34
CA MET A 1 -11.57 -16.38 10.92
C MET A 1 -10.85 -15.03 11.03
N ASP A 2 -9.65 -14.99 11.64
CA ASP A 2 -8.89 -13.74 11.81
C ASP A 2 -8.51 -13.05 10.48
N THR A 3 -8.06 -13.83 9.50
CA THR A 3 -7.73 -13.35 8.14
C THR A 3 -8.92 -12.70 7.42
N LEU A 4 -10.12 -13.27 7.53
CA LEU A 4 -11.34 -12.71 6.95
C LEU A 4 -11.75 -11.40 7.63
N LYS A 5 -11.59 -11.29 8.96
CA LYS A 5 -11.85 -10.04 9.69
C LYS A 5 -10.88 -8.94 9.28
N LYS A 6 -9.60 -9.28 9.11
CA LYS A 6 -8.57 -8.36 8.61
C LYS A 6 -8.88 -7.91 7.18
N ALA A 7 -9.25 -8.84 6.29
CA ALA A 7 -9.68 -8.52 4.94
C ALA A 7 -10.91 -7.60 4.91
N GLY A 8 -11.90 -7.86 5.78
CA GLY A 8 -13.09 -7.01 5.91
C GLY A 8 -12.76 -5.57 6.33
N ALA A 9 -11.79 -5.38 7.24
CA ALA A 9 -11.33 -4.06 7.64
C ALA A 9 -10.60 -3.30 6.51
N MET A 10 -10.07 -4.00 5.49
CA MET A 10 -9.44 -3.38 4.32
C MET A 10 -10.45 -2.91 3.27
N LEU A 11 -11.71 -3.39 3.31
CA LEU A 11 -12.73 -3.01 2.33
C LEU A 11 -13.04 -1.50 2.34
N ALA A 12 -12.89 -0.84 3.50
CA ALA A 12 -13.05 0.61 3.62
C ALA A 12 -12.02 1.41 2.82
N HIS A 13 -10.92 0.77 2.38
CA HIS A 13 -9.79 1.40 1.69
C HIS A 13 -9.69 0.99 0.21
N LEU A 14 -10.72 0.33 -0.35
CA LEU A 14 -10.71 -0.10 -1.75
C LEU A 14 -10.49 1.06 -2.74
N GLU A 15 -11.14 2.21 -2.48
CA GLU A 15 -10.97 3.41 -3.30
C GLU A 15 -9.51 3.91 -3.32
N LEU A 16 -8.82 3.84 -2.16
CA LEU A 16 -7.40 4.18 -2.08
C LEU A 16 -6.57 3.22 -2.95
N PHE A 17 -6.85 1.92 -2.89
CA PHE A 17 -6.13 0.93 -3.68
C PHE A 17 -6.39 1.08 -5.19
N HIS A 18 -7.63 1.37 -5.60
CA HIS A 18 -7.92 1.67 -7.00
C HIS A 18 -7.16 2.90 -7.47
N ARG A 19 -7.17 3.99 -6.69
CA ARG A 19 -6.38 5.19 -7.01
C ARG A 19 -4.88 4.89 -7.14
N MET A 20 -4.32 4.08 -6.24
CA MET A 20 -2.91 3.67 -6.32
C MET A 20 -2.62 2.80 -7.55
N LEU A 21 -3.52 1.87 -7.87
CA LEU A 21 -3.42 1.01 -9.05
C LEU A 21 -3.46 1.84 -10.34
N ASP A 22 -4.37 2.79 -10.41
CA ASP A 22 -4.56 3.69 -11.54
C ASP A 22 -3.32 4.58 -11.78
N LEU A 23 -2.78 5.18 -10.71
CA LEU A 23 -1.53 5.93 -10.77
C LEU A 23 -0.37 5.04 -11.22
N ARG A 24 -0.27 3.81 -10.71
CA ARG A 24 0.74 2.86 -11.17
C ARG A 24 0.58 2.53 -12.66
N GLY A 25 -0.65 2.42 -13.15
CA GLY A 25 -0.95 2.22 -14.57
C GLY A 25 -0.36 3.30 -15.47
N LEU A 26 -0.44 4.58 -15.05
CA LEU A 26 0.18 5.69 -15.79
C LEU A 26 1.72 5.61 -15.81
N LEU A 27 2.37 5.17 -14.72
CA LEU A 27 3.83 4.94 -14.73
C LEU A 27 4.22 3.80 -15.68
N GLN A 28 3.42 2.74 -15.70
CA GLN A 28 3.62 1.62 -16.62
C GLN A 28 3.42 2.05 -18.07
N LEU A 29 2.47 2.94 -18.33
CA LEU A 29 2.29 3.55 -19.65
C LEU A 29 3.51 4.39 -20.06
N ALA A 30 4.02 5.25 -19.17
CA ALA A 30 5.20 6.06 -19.43
C ALA A 30 6.44 5.19 -19.72
N ALA A 31 6.64 4.12 -18.95
CA ALA A 31 7.72 3.16 -19.18
C ALA A 31 7.55 2.42 -20.51
N HIS A 32 6.33 2.04 -20.86
CA HIS A 32 6.05 1.40 -22.15
C HIS A 32 6.31 2.34 -23.34
N MET A 33 5.95 3.62 -23.22
CA MET A 33 6.29 4.65 -24.21
C MET A 33 7.81 4.78 -24.36
N GLU A 34 8.57 4.77 -23.26
CA GLU A 34 10.03 4.81 -23.29
C GLU A 34 10.64 3.59 -23.99
N GLU A 35 10.19 2.39 -23.66
CA GLU A 35 10.64 1.14 -24.27
C GLU A 35 10.41 1.13 -25.80
N ARG A 36 9.30 1.72 -26.26
CA ARG A 36 8.94 1.83 -27.68
C ARG A 36 9.56 3.04 -28.39
N GLY A 37 10.07 4.02 -27.65
CA GLY A 37 10.52 5.31 -28.19
C GLY A 37 9.38 6.26 -28.57
N ASP A 38 8.17 6.06 -28.04
CA ASP A 38 7.03 6.96 -28.22
C ASP A 38 7.22 8.24 -27.39
N ARG A 39 6.95 9.39 -28.00
CA ARG A 39 7.19 10.71 -27.38
C ARG A 39 5.92 11.31 -26.80
N VAL A 40 4.79 11.06 -27.47
CA VAL A 40 3.49 11.64 -27.13
C VAL A 40 2.46 10.52 -27.10
N THR A 41 1.50 10.63 -26.18
CA THR A 41 0.29 9.81 -26.18
C THR A 41 -0.93 10.71 -26.18
N LEU A 42 -1.94 10.33 -26.96
CA LEU A 42 -3.28 10.91 -26.94
C LEU A 42 -4.20 9.90 -26.28
N ILE A 43 -4.88 10.31 -25.22
CA ILE A 43 -5.81 9.46 -24.49
C ILE A 43 -7.21 10.03 -24.60
N SER A 44 -8.11 9.23 -25.20
CA SER A 44 -9.55 9.47 -25.24
C SER A 44 -10.26 8.45 -24.33
N PRO A 45 -11.57 8.61 -24.05
CA PRO A 45 -12.32 7.64 -23.25
C PRO A 45 -12.29 6.20 -23.81
N GLY A 46 -12.06 6.03 -25.12
CA GLY A 46 -12.11 4.73 -25.81
C GLY A 46 -10.81 4.28 -26.47
N SER A 47 -9.77 5.11 -26.48
CA SER A 47 -8.50 4.76 -27.15
C SER A 47 -7.28 5.40 -26.48
N ILE A 48 -6.16 4.69 -26.51
CA ILE A 48 -4.81 5.18 -26.24
C ILE A 48 -4.05 5.16 -27.56
N THR A 49 -3.65 6.34 -28.02
CA THR A 49 -2.86 6.50 -29.24
C THR A 49 -1.43 6.87 -28.86
N LEU A 50 -0.50 5.95 -29.06
CA LEU A 50 0.93 6.14 -28.87
C LEU A 50 1.56 6.66 -30.16
N ILE A 51 2.34 7.73 -30.05
CA ILE A 51 2.94 8.44 -31.17
C ILE A 51 4.45 8.48 -31.00
N GLY A 52 5.14 7.71 -31.84
CA GLY A 52 6.60 7.64 -31.92
C GLY A 52 7.07 7.51 -33.38
N ALA A 53 7.91 6.51 -33.65
CA ALA A 53 8.30 6.17 -35.02
C ALA A 53 7.13 5.59 -35.82
N GLU A 54 6.26 4.84 -35.14
CA GLU A 54 5.00 4.31 -35.66
C GLU A 54 3.86 4.78 -34.77
N MET A 55 2.70 5.03 -35.37
CA MET A 55 1.49 5.37 -34.64
C MET A 55 0.71 4.10 -34.34
N HIS A 56 0.39 3.89 -33.07
CA HIS A 56 -0.41 2.75 -32.62
C HIS A 56 -1.58 3.24 -31.79
N SER A 57 -2.78 2.78 -32.11
CA SER A 57 -4.00 3.15 -31.39
C SER A 57 -4.80 1.89 -31.05
N ASP A 58 -5.15 1.74 -29.78
CA ASP A 58 -5.92 0.61 -29.26
C ASP A 58 -6.74 1.05 -28.04
N ALA A 59 -7.80 0.32 -27.70
CA ALA A 59 -8.60 0.55 -26.50
C ALA A 59 -7.85 0.16 -25.21
N GLN A 60 -6.87 -0.74 -25.33
CA GLN A 60 -6.01 -1.17 -24.23
C GLN A 60 -4.56 -1.33 -24.67
N VAL A 61 -3.63 -1.03 -23.78
CA VAL A 61 -2.20 -1.25 -23.99
C VAL A 61 -1.73 -2.34 -23.04
N THR A 62 -1.12 -3.40 -23.58
CA THR A 62 -0.46 -4.43 -22.78
C THR A 62 1.04 -4.18 -22.78
N THR A 63 1.59 -3.89 -21.61
CA THR A 63 3.04 -3.67 -21.44
C THR A 63 3.82 -4.99 -21.55
N ALA A 64 5.12 -4.90 -21.81
CA ALA A 64 6.00 -6.09 -21.86
C ALA A 64 6.01 -6.89 -20.54
N LYS A 65 5.67 -6.25 -19.42
CA LYS A 65 5.57 -6.85 -18.09
C LYS A 65 4.19 -7.45 -17.79
N GLY A 66 3.29 -7.50 -18.78
CA GLY A 66 1.96 -8.08 -18.67
C GLY A 66 0.92 -7.20 -17.98
N ALA A 67 1.23 -5.93 -17.68
CA ALA A 67 0.23 -5.00 -17.16
C ALA A 67 -0.68 -4.52 -18.30
N VAL A 68 -1.98 -4.50 -18.06
CA VAL A 68 -3.00 -4.01 -18.99
C VAL A 68 -3.46 -2.63 -18.54
N ILE A 69 -3.42 -1.68 -19.47
CA ILE A 69 -3.81 -0.29 -19.23
C ILE A 69 -4.97 0.04 -20.17
N GLU A 70 -6.14 0.31 -19.61
CA GLU A 70 -7.34 0.64 -20.36
C GLU A 70 -7.46 2.14 -20.61
N ALA A 71 -7.93 2.51 -21.81
CA ALA A 71 -8.13 3.90 -22.20
C ALA A 71 -9.07 4.66 -21.23
N ALA A 72 -10.20 4.05 -20.87
CA ALA A 72 -11.19 4.67 -19.99
C ALA A 72 -10.63 5.00 -18.60
N THR A 73 -9.77 4.14 -18.07
CA THR A 73 -9.11 4.36 -16.77
C THR A 73 -8.03 5.43 -16.89
N ALA A 74 -7.15 5.35 -17.88
CA ALA A 74 -6.14 6.37 -18.11
C ALA A 74 -6.74 7.76 -18.36
N TYR A 75 -7.86 7.83 -19.11
CA TYR A 75 -8.60 9.07 -19.38
C TYR A 75 -9.13 9.70 -18.08
N ARG A 76 -9.83 8.92 -17.23
CA ARG A 76 -10.37 9.42 -15.95
C ARG A 76 -9.27 9.94 -15.03
N VAL A 77 -8.14 9.25 -14.97
CA VAL A 77 -7.00 9.68 -14.15
C VAL A 77 -6.45 10.99 -14.69
N LEU A 78 -6.19 11.09 -16.01
CA LEU A 78 -5.70 12.32 -16.61
C LEU A 78 -6.67 13.49 -16.46
N GLN A 79 -7.98 13.25 -16.57
CA GLN A 79 -9.01 14.26 -16.29
C GLN A 79 -8.89 14.80 -14.87
N GLY A 80 -8.75 13.92 -13.88
CA GLY A 80 -8.53 14.31 -12.49
C GLY A 80 -7.22 15.07 -12.27
N LEU A 81 -6.13 14.64 -12.91
CA LEU A 81 -4.80 15.25 -12.75
C LEU A 81 -4.67 16.60 -13.45
N LYS A 82 -5.26 16.76 -14.64
CA LYS A 82 -5.24 18.03 -15.39
C LYS A 82 -6.30 19.02 -14.91
N GLY A 83 -7.39 18.55 -14.28
CA GLY A 83 -8.39 19.40 -13.64
C GLY A 83 -9.27 20.19 -14.61
N HIS A 84 -9.26 19.86 -15.90
CA HIS A 84 -10.14 20.45 -16.90
C HIS A 84 -10.73 19.35 -17.79
N GLU A 85 -11.96 19.56 -18.24
CA GLU A 85 -12.62 18.65 -19.17
C GLU A 85 -12.06 18.83 -20.59
N ALA A 86 -11.80 17.72 -21.28
CA ALA A 86 -11.38 17.72 -22.67
C ALA A 86 -11.84 16.42 -23.36
N PRO A 87 -12.12 16.45 -24.67
CA PRO A 87 -12.47 15.22 -25.42
C PRO A 87 -11.30 14.24 -25.49
N GLU A 88 -10.07 14.75 -25.48
CA GLU A 88 -8.82 13.98 -25.48
C GLU A 88 -7.73 14.71 -24.70
N TYR A 89 -6.82 13.95 -24.10
CA TYR A 89 -5.64 14.48 -23.42
C TYR A 89 -4.38 14.08 -24.18
N ALA A 90 -3.68 15.09 -24.70
CA ALA A 90 -2.31 14.94 -25.14
C ALA A 90 -1.35 15.07 -23.96
N VAL A 91 -0.47 14.09 -23.78
CA VAL A 91 0.62 14.17 -22.79
C VAL A 91 1.90 13.63 -23.40
N THR A 92 3.01 14.31 -23.10
CA THR A 92 4.33 13.74 -23.39
C THR A 92 4.70 12.72 -22.31
N ARG A 93 5.71 11.90 -22.59
CA ARG A 93 6.26 10.98 -21.58
C ARG A 93 6.73 11.72 -20.31
N GLU A 94 7.42 12.84 -20.48
CA GLU A 94 7.92 13.66 -19.36
C GLU A 94 6.78 14.29 -18.57
N GLU A 95 5.74 14.80 -19.25
CA GLU A 95 4.54 15.34 -18.60
C GLU A 95 3.80 14.25 -17.81
N LEU A 96 3.64 13.06 -18.39
CA LEU A 96 2.99 11.93 -17.73
C LEU A 96 3.74 11.53 -16.45
N GLY A 97 5.07 11.48 -16.49
CA GLY A 97 5.91 11.23 -15.31
C GLY A 97 5.76 12.31 -14.24
N ALA A 98 5.77 13.58 -14.63
CA ALA A 98 5.62 14.71 -13.71
C ALA A 98 4.23 14.76 -13.05
N LEU A 99 3.16 14.55 -13.81
CA LEU A 99 1.79 14.47 -13.31
C LEU A 99 1.66 13.32 -12.29
N ASN A 100 2.27 12.18 -12.58
CA ASN A 100 2.26 11.04 -11.68
C ASN A 100 3.03 11.33 -10.38
N ALA A 101 4.24 11.86 -10.48
CA ALA A 101 5.06 12.20 -9.31
C ALA A 101 4.33 13.19 -8.39
N ARG A 102 3.66 14.20 -8.96
CA ARG A 102 2.82 15.13 -8.20
C ARG A 102 1.67 14.40 -7.52
N ALA A 103 0.95 13.53 -8.25
CA ALA A 103 -0.17 12.79 -7.71
C ALA A 103 0.23 11.81 -6.58
N VAL A 104 1.40 11.18 -6.69
CA VAL A 104 1.96 10.31 -5.67
C VAL A 104 2.38 11.09 -4.43
N ALA A 105 2.98 12.28 -4.61
CA ALA A 105 3.29 13.18 -3.49
C ALA A 105 2.01 13.61 -2.76
N GLU A 106 0.99 14.07 -3.49
CA GLU A 106 -0.32 14.42 -2.94
C GLU A 106 -0.98 13.24 -2.21
N LEU A 107 -0.85 12.03 -2.76
CA LEU A 107 -1.37 10.82 -2.11
C LEU A 107 -0.65 10.53 -0.79
N GLY A 108 0.67 10.74 -0.75
CA GLY A 108 1.49 10.61 0.45
C GLY A 108 1.04 11.51 1.60
N GLU A 109 0.45 12.67 1.28
CA GLU A 109 -0.06 13.64 2.25
C GLU A 109 -1.53 13.42 2.61
N SER A 110 -2.22 12.50 1.94
CA SER A 110 -3.67 12.34 2.05
C SER A 110 -4.12 11.70 3.37
N ASP A 111 -5.27 12.17 3.88
CA ASP A 111 -5.91 11.56 5.06
C ASP A 111 -6.37 10.13 4.81
N ALA A 112 -6.67 9.76 3.56
CA ALA A 112 -6.99 8.39 3.17
C ALA A 112 -5.81 7.44 3.44
N LEU A 113 -4.59 7.85 3.10
CA LEU A 113 -3.39 7.06 3.37
C LEU A 113 -3.12 6.93 4.87
N ARG A 114 -3.31 8.03 5.63
CA ARG A 114 -3.21 8.02 7.10
C ARG A 114 -4.24 7.09 7.74
N ALA A 115 -5.49 7.12 7.26
CA ALA A 115 -6.55 6.24 7.75
C ALA A 115 -6.26 4.76 7.45
N PHE A 116 -5.67 4.47 6.29
CA PHE A 116 -5.19 3.15 5.94
C PHE A 116 -4.06 2.69 6.88
N GLU A 117 -3.05 3.52 7.12
CA GLU A 117 -1.95 3.24 8.05
C GLU A 117 -2.45 2.97 9.49
N ALA A 118 -3.40 3.76 9.97
CA ALA A 118 -4.04 3.54 11.27
C ALA A 118 -4.78 2.18 11.31
N THR A 119 -5.41 1.79 10.21
CA THR A 119 -6.09 0.50 10.09
C THR A 119 -5.09 -0.66 10.07
N LEU A 120 -3.98 -0.53 9.33
CA LEU A 120 -2.89 -1.51 9.33
C LEU A 120 -2.30 -1.69 10.73
N THR A 121 -2.05 -0.59 11.44
CA THR A 121 -1.53 -0.62 12.82
C THR A 121 -2.49 -1.37 13.75
N ARG A 122 -3.80 -1.10 13.65
CA ARG A 122 -4.83 -1.79 14.44
C ARG A 122 -4.93 -3.28 14.12
N ILE A 123 -4.81 -3.65 12.85
CA ILE A 123 -4.83 -5.04 12.38
C ILE A 123 -3.58 -5.80 12.84
N SER A 124 -2.43 -5.13 12.86
CA SER A 124 -1.13 -5.71 13.23
C SER A 124 -0.98 -5.84 14.75
N ALA A 125 -1.59 -4.92 15.51
CA ALA A 125 -1.64 -4.94 16.97
C ALA A 125 -2.74 -5.85 17.54
N ALA A 126 -3.67 -6.34 16.71
CA ALA A 126 -4.69 -7.29 17.15
C ALA A 126 -4.01 -8.60 17.58
N PRO A 127 -4.04 -8.97 18.87
CA PRO A 127 -3.37 -10.17 19.33
C PRO A 127 -4.14 -11.38 18.84
N GLY A 128 -3.53 -12.17 17.97
CA GLY A 128 -3.69 -13.61 18.07
C GLY A 128 -2.98 -14.05 19.35
N ALA A 129 -3.65 -14.01 20.51
CA ALA A 129 -3.13 -14.66 21.70
C ALA A 129 -3.08 -16.19 21.43
N PRO A 130 -2.02 -16.89 21.89
CA PRO A 130 -1.62 -16.85 23.27
C PRO A 130 -0.36 -16.02 23.49
N THR A 131 -0.51 -14.91 24.21
CA THR A 131 0.52 -14.50 25.14
C THR A 131 0.60 -15.62 26.17
N GLU A 132 1.71 -16.35 26.22
CA GLU A 132 2.02 -17.20 27.36
C GLU A 132 1.79 -16.37 28.64
N PRO A 133 1.00 -16.86 29.60
CA PRO A 133 0.85 -16.12 30.84
C PRO A 133 2.23 -16.06 31.48
N ALA A 134 2.72 -14.83 31.67
CA ALA A 134 3.70 -14.54 32.71
C ALA A 134 3.20 -15.25 33.98
N GLY A 135 3.91 -16.32 34.35
CA GLY A 135 3.59 -17.16 35.48
C GLY A 135 3.79 -16.34 36.75
N GLU A 136 2.74 -15.64 37.16
CA GLU A 136 2.71 -14.95 38.44
C GLU A 136 1.57 -15.53 39.28
N ARG A 137 1.94 -16.34 40.27
CA ARG A 137 1.22 -16.54 41.54
C ARG A 137 2.06 -17.44 42.47
N PRO A 138 1.90 -17.33 43.79
CA PRO A 138 1.92 -16.12 44.62
C PRO A 138 2.86 -16.30 45.84
N GLY A 139 3.14 -15.20 46.55
CA GLY A 139 4.09 -15.17 47.67
C GLY A 139 3.82 -16.17 48.82
N ARG A 140 4.91 -16.71 49.35
CA ARG A 140 4.98 -17.21 50.73
C ARG A 140 6.08 -16.42 51.44
N GLY A 141 5.67 -15.55 52.35
CA GLY A 141 6.59 -14.70 53.10
C GLY A 141 7.52 -15.47 54.03
N ARG A 142 8.65 -14.81 54.33
CA ARG A 142 9.28 -14.69 55.66
C ARG A 142 9.36 -15.98 56.50
N ARG A 143 10.59 -16.51 56.70
CA ARG A 143 11.36 -16.23 57.93
C ARG A 143 12.74 -16.91 57.90
N ALA A 144 13.67 -16.21 58.56
CA ALA A 144 15.04 -16.55 58.92
C ALA A 144 15.29 -18.04 59.22
N ALA A 145 16.41 -18.54 58.72
CA ALA A 145 17.06 -19.76 59.20
C ALA A 145 18.22 -19.36 60.12
N GLU A 146 17.97 -19.43 61.43
CA GLU A 146 18.86 -19.85 62.53
C GLU A 146 18.01 -19.80 63.82
N PRO A 147 18.01 -20.86 64.64
CA PRO A 147 19.14 -21.08 65.56
C PRO A 147 19.57 -22.55 65.76
N GLU A 148 20.76 -22.67 66.35
CA GLU A 148 21.33 -23.86 66.99
C GLU A 148 20.43 -24.47 68.08
N ALA A 149 20.52 -25.79 68.26
CA ALA A 149 20.66 -26.49 69.56
C ALA A 149 20.45 -28.00 69.39
N GLY A 150 21.55 -28.73 69.18
CA GLY A 150 21.69 -30.14 69.57
C GLY A 150 22.35 -30.18 70.94
N SER A 151 21.71 -30.88 71.88
CA SER A 151 21.98 -30.88 73.31
C SER A 151 23.28 -31.56 73.76
N GLU A 152 23.73 -31.13 74.94
CA GLU A 152 24.38 -31.90 76.03
C GLU A 152 25.93 -32.12 76.05
N GLN A 153 26.56 -31.40 76.98
CA GLN A 153 27.78 -31.70 77.77
C GLN A 153 27.62 -32.98 78.64
N PRO A 154 28.62 -33.44 79.45
CA PRO A 154 30.08 -33.37 79.39
C PRO A 154 30.76 -34.77 79.58
N ALA A 155 32.08 -34.75 79.79
CA ALA A 155 33.04 -35.85 79.90
C ALA A 155 32.79 -36.93 80.99
N ALA A 156 33.30 -38.14 80.70
CA ALA A 156 33.97 -39.05 81.62
C ALA A 156 35.08 -39.81 80.86
#